data_AF-A0A6B2G2Z1-F1
#
_entry.id   AF-A0A6B2G2Z1-F1
#
_cell.length_a   1.000
_cell.length_b   1.000
_cell.length_c   1.000
_cell.angle_alpha   90.00
_cell.angle_beta   90.00
_cell.angle_gamma   90.00
#
_symmetry.space_group_name_H-M   'P 1'
#
loop_
_entity.id
_entity.type
_entity.pdbx_description
1 polymer ?
#
loop_
_entity_poly.entity_id
_entity_poly.type
_entity_poly.pdbx_seq_one_letter_code
_entity_poly.pdbx_strand_id
1 'polypeptide(L)'
;KYLKLRCLIITPTRELSIQVKNMVTKISKKLNIFCIDVIGGLSEIRQERQLNMRPQIVVGTPGRLWTYMEQYPNPHMCDLSGFKLLVIDEADRMSEKGHFFQLKNIIDFIRRKINGNYLTYIFSATMALQKNTLKFKSKKNESTFDKISNFIHMSKNYKIFDLSNSIVTPCSLKEYKILCDSETVRLFLYCILRTSGKTIIFVNTIMASDWLSVFL
;
A
#
# COMPACT_ATOMS: atom_id res chain seq x y z
N LYS A 1 25.73 7.35 20.14
CA LYS A 1 25.35 6.23 19.22
C LYS A 1 24.55 6.84 18.08
N TYR A 2 25.03 6.76 16.84
CA TYR A 2 24.27 7.23 15.68
C TYR A 2 23.03 6.34 15.45
N LEU A 3 21.87 6.96 15.22
CA LEU A 3 20.65 6.24 14.84
C LEU A 3 20.81 5.69 13.42
N LYS A 4 20.39 4.45 13.21
CA LYS A 4 20.46 3.75 11.92
C LYS A 4 19.07 3.40 11.44
N LEU A 5 18.89 3.34 10.12
CA LEU A 5 17.67 2.81 9.52
C LEU A 5 17.49 1.35 9.95
N ARG A 6 16.37 1.06 10.63
CA ARG A 6 16.02 -0.29 11.12
C ARG A 6 14.89 -0.90 10.30
N CYS A 7 13.91 -0.08 9.91
CA CYS A 7 12.71 -0.54 9.22
C CYS A 7 12.38 0.36 8.02
N LEU A 8 12.07 -0.28 6.90
CA LEU A 8 11.48 0.36 5.73
C LEU A 8 10.08 -0.22 5.49
N ILE A 9 9.09 0.65 5.42
CA ILE A 9 7.70 0.31 5.09
C ILE A 9 7.37 0.92 3.74
N ILE A 10 6.99 0.09 2.77
CA ILE A 10 6.68 0.51 1.41
C ILE A 10 5.18 0.41 1.18
N THR A 11 4.58 1.52 0.74
CA THR A 11 3.15 1.65 0.43
C THR A 11 2.97 2.17 -1.00
N PRO A 12 1.92 1.77 -1.74
CA PRO A 12 1.72 2.20 -3.13
C PRO A 12 1.38 3.69 -3.26
N THR A 13 0.68 4.27 -2.29
CA THR A 13 0.14 5.64 -2.37
C THR A 13 0.69 6.56 -1.29
N ARG A 14 0.59 7.88 -1.53
CA ARG A 14 1.02 8.91 -0.59
C ARG A 14 0.13 8.91 0.66
N GLU A 15 -1.16 8.76 0.44
CA GLU A 15 -2.21 8.79 1.43
C GLU A 15 -2.00 7.66 2.43
N LEU A 16 -1.75 6.44 1.95
CA LEU A 16 -1.47 5.29 2.82
C LEU A 16 -0.16 5.48 3.58
N SER A 17 0.89 5.98 2.92
CA SER A 17 2.17 6.27 3.58
C SER A 17 2.01 7.23 4.77
N ILE A 18 1.24 8.31 4.58
CA ILE A 18 0.94 9.30 5.62
C ILE A 18 0.15 8.65 6.77
N GLN A 19 -0.85 7.83 6.46
CA GLN A 19 -1.65 7.12 7.46
C GLN A 19 -0.78 6.19 8.31
N VAL A 20 0.02 5.34 7.67
CA VAL A 20 0.94 4.42 8.35
C VAL A 20 1.95 5.17 9.21
N LYS A 21 2.60 6.21 8.67
CA LYS A 21 3.54 7.04 9.45
C LYS A 21 2.87 7.65 10.67
N ASN A 22 1.66 8.18 10.53
CA ASN A 22 0.94 8.77 11.67
C ASN A 22 0.61 7.73 12.74
N MET A 23 0.24 6.50 12.34
CA MET A 23 0.01 5.39 13.27
C MET A 23 1.30 4.99 13.99
N VAL A 24 2.39 4.78 13.24
CA VAL A 24 3.70 4.42 13.81
C VAL A 24 4.17 5.48 14.79
N THR A 25 4.09 6.77 14.44
CA THR A 25 4.49 7.88 15.32
C THR A 25 3.65 7.95 16.60
N LYS A 26 2.34 7.63 16.53
CA LYS A 26 1.49 7.56 17.73
C LYS A 26 1.94 6.45 18.68
N ILE A 27 2.25 5.27 18.14
CA ILE A 27 2.72 4.11 18.92
C ILE A 27 4.14 4.36 19.46
N SER A 28 5.00 5.00 18.66
CA SER A 28 6.40 5.19 18.96
C SER A 28 6.71 6.40 19.87
N LYS A 29 5.70 7.23 20.20
CA LYS A 29 5.84 8.49 20.93
C LYS A 29 6.62 8.37 22.25
N LYS A 30 6.50 7.24 22.95
CA LYS A 30 7.19 7.00 24.24
C LYS A 30 8.48 6.19 24.11
N LEU A 31 8.86 5.77 22.91
CA LEU A 31 9.96 4.82 22.65
C LEU A 31 11.21 5.49 22.08
N ASN A 32 11.22 6.82 21.90
CA ASN A 32 12.31 7.55 21.22
C ASN A 32 12.66 6.98 19.83
N ILE A 33 11.64 6.47 19.12
CA ILE A 33 11.76 5.95 17.76
C ILE A 33 11.17 6.99 16.81
N PHE A 34 12.01 7.50 15.92
CA PHE A 34 11.64 8.48 14.90
C PHE A 34 11.19 7.77 13.62
N CYS A 35 10.04 8.22 13.11
CA CYS A 35 9.44 7.75 11.88
C CYS A 35 9.17 8.93 10.96
N ILE A 36 9.54 8.81 9.68
CA ILE A 36 9.23 9.82 8.66
C ILE A 36 8.58 9.17 7.44
N ASP A 37 7.98 10.00 6.60
CA ASP A 37 7.45 9.66 5.29
C ASP A 37 8.37 10.17 4.16
N VAL A 38 8.65 9.31 3.18
CA VAL A 38 9.41 9.62 1.96
C VAL A 38 8.50 9.38 0.76
N ILE A 39 7.85 10.45 0.31
CA ILE A 39 6.77 10.42 -0.69
C ILE A 39 6.90 11.54 -1.72
N GLY A 40 6.31 11.38 -2.90
CA GLY A 40 6.25 12.47 -3.89
C GLY A 40 5.50 13.70 -3.35
N GLY A 41 5.68 14.86 -4.00
CA GLY A 41 4.91 16.10 -3.73
C GLY A 41 5.18 16.79 -2.39
N LEU A 42 6.27 16.44 -1.69
CA LEU A 42 6.86 17.23 -0.61
C LEU A 42 8.13 17.92 -1.12
N SER A 43 8.51 19.06 -0.52
CA SER A 43 9.74 19.75 -0.92
C SER A 43 10.98 18.89 -0.59
N GLU A 44 11.94 18.88 -1.51
CA GLU A 44 13.15 18.05 -1.40
C GLU A 44 13.98 18.44 -0.17
N ILE A 45 14.11 19.75 0.06
CA ILE A 45 14.79 20.34 1.21
C ILE A 45 14.18 19.84 2.53
N ARG A 46 12.84 19.73 2.60
CA ARG A 46 12.16 19.24 3.81
C ARG A 46 12.46 17.76 4.04
N GLN A 47 12.39 16.94 3.00
CA GLN A 47 12.69 15.51 3.10
C GLN A 47 14.15 15.25 3.45
N GLU A 48 15.07 16.01 2.87
CA GLU A 48 16.49 15.90 3.18
C GLU A 48 16.76 16.26 4.64
N ARG A 49 16.17 17.35 5.15
CA ARG A 49 16.23 17.69 6.58
C ARG A 49 15.69 16.57 7.47
N GLN A 50 14.56 15.98 7.11
CA GLN A 50 13.98 14.85 7.85
C GLN A 50 14.87 13.60 7.84
N LEU A 51 15.49 13.29 6.70
CA LEU A 51 16.42 12.16 6.57
C LEU A 51 17.72 12.40 7.35
N ASN A 52 18.20 13.64 7.39
CA ASN A 52 19.39 14.03 8.15
C ASN A 52 19.20 13.92 9.67
N MET A 53 17.95 13.87 10.17
CA MET A 53 17.64 13.50 11.56
C MET A 53 17.84 12.01 11.86
N ARG A 54 18.20 11.21 10.84
CA ARG A 54 18.50 9.77 10.93
C ARG A 54 17.39 8.92 11.55
N PRO A 55 16.17 8.95 11.00
CA PRO A 55 15.04 8.21 11.55
C PRO A 55 15.26 6.69 11.49
N GLN A 56 14.85 5.98 12.53
CA GLN A 56 14.96 4.51 12.57
C GLN A 56 13.92 3.83 11.66
N ILE A 57 12.80 4.49 11.39
CA ILE A 57 11.73 3.98 10.53
C ILE A 57 11.47 4.97 9.40
N VAL A 58 11.43 4.45 8.17
CA VAL A 58 11.01 5.20 7.00
C VAL A 58 9.80 4.51 6.38
N VAL A 59 8.74 5.28 6.15
CA VAL A 59 7.56 4.85 5.38
C VAL A 59 7.62 5.58 4.04
N GLY A 60 7.32 4.95 2.91
CA GLY A 60 7.40 5.68 1.65
C GLY A 60 6.84 4.97 0.44
N THR A 61 6.73 5.75 -0.63
CA THR A 61 6.32 5.25 -1.96
C THR A 61 7.55 4.83 -2.77
N PRO A 62 7.50 3.74 -3.56
CA PRO A 62 8.67 3.20 -4.26
C PRO A 62 9.43 4.22 -5.10
N GLY A 63 8.72 5.08 -5.85
CA GLY A 63 9.36 6.10 -6.69
C GLY A 63 10.28 7.04 -5.89
N ARG A 64 9.76 7.65 -4.81
CA ARG A 64 10.54 8.60 -4.01
C ARG A 64 11.61 7.93 -3.15
N LEU A 65 11.35 6.71 -2.67
CA LEU A 65 12.35 5.93 -1.96
C LEU A 65 13.56 5.63 -2.86
N TRP A 66 13.30 5.21 -4.10
CA TRP A 66 14.36 4.93 -5.07
C TRP A 66 15.20 6.17 -5.38
N THR A 67 14.58 7.35 -5.43
CA THR A 67 15.29 8.62 -5.59
C THR A 67 16.38 8.80 -4.53
N TYR A 68 16.07 8.59 -3.24
CA TYR A 68 17.06 8.76 -2.16
C TYR A 68 17.99 7.58 -1.93
N MET A 69 17.72 6.42 -2.55
CA MET A 69 18.59 5.25 -2.47
C MET A 69 19.63 5.22 -3.58
N GLU A 70 19.28 5.67 -4.79
CA GLU A 70 20.13 5.55 -5.99
C GLU A 70 20.31 6.85 -6.77
N GLN A 71 19.24 7.60 -7.08
CA GLN A 71 19.33 8.75 -8.00
C GLN A 71 20.01 9.97 -7.38
N TYR A 72 19.66 10.27 -6.12
CA TYR A 72 20.22 11.33 -5.28
C TYR A 72 20.48 10.73 -3.89
N PRO A 73 21.53 9.90 -3.77
CA PRO A 73 21.72 9.02 -2.63
C PRO A 73 21.91 9.82 -1.34
N ASN A 74 20.98 9.63 -0.40
CA ASN A 74 21.12 10.18 0.95
C ASN A 74 21.94 9.19 1.81
N PRO A 75 22.97 9.64 2.55
CA PRO A 75 23.83 8.75 3.33
C PRO A 75 23.08 7.86 4.33
N HIS A 76 21.98 8.35 4.90
CA HIS A 76 21.17 7.59 5.85
C HIS A 76 20.33 6.51 5.17
N MET A 77 19.76 6.79 3.98
CA MET A 77 19.01 5.81 3.19
C MET A 77 19.91 4.73 2.60
N CYS A 78 21.17 5.06 2.30
CA CYS A 78 22.14 4.14 1.75
C CYS A 78 22.87 3.29 2.81
N ASP A 79 22.82 3.66 4.10
CA ASP A 79 23.39 2.91 5.22
C ASP A 79 22.40 1.86 5.76
N LEU A 80 22.51 0.64 5.22
CA LEU A 80 21.70 -0.50 5.64
C LEU A 80 22.37 -1.38 6.71
N SER A 81 23.48 -0.93 7.32
CA SER A 81 24.20 -1.71 8.33
C SER A 81 23.37 -2.00 9.60
N GLY A 82 22.30 -1.23 9.83
CA GLY A 82 21.36 -1.42 10.93
C GLY A 82 20.05 -2.13 10.56
N PHE A 83 19.82 -2.42 9.28
CA PHE A 83 18.52 -2.79 8.74
C PHE A 83 18.04 -4.15 9.28
N LYS A 84 16.75 -4.25 9.60
CA LYS A 84 16.15 -5.44 10.23
C LYS A 84 14.81 -5.83 9.64
N LEU A 85 14.03 -4.88 9.14
CA LEU A 85 12.64 -5.11 8.79
C LEU A 85 12.28 -4.42 7.48
N LEU A 86 11.77 -5.18 6.53
CA LEU A 86 11.12 -4.68 5.33
C LEU A 86 9.64 -5.02 5.40
N VAL A 87 8.77 -4.03 5.21
CA VAL A 87 7.32 -4.22 5.11
C VAL A 87 6.85 -3.74 3.75
N ILE A 88 6.04 -4.56 3.09
CA ILE A 88 5.44 -4.26 1.79
C ILE A 88 3.92 -4.36 1.99
N ASP A 89 3.23 -3.22 1.93
CA ASP A 89 1.79 -3.12 2.17
C ASP A 89 1.02 -2.85 0.88
N GLU A 90 -0.19 -3.38 0.74
CA GLU A 90 -0.94 -3.45 -0.53
C GLU A 90 -0.12 -4.07 -1.69
N ALA A 91 0.53 -5.21 -1.44
CA ALA A 91 1.45 -5.84 -2.41
C ALA A 91 0.80 -6.28 -3.72
N ASP A 92 -0.50 -6.58 -3.71
CA ASP A 92 -1.30 -6.88 -4.90
C ASP A 92 -1.31 -5.70 -5.86
N ARG A 93 -1.60 -4.49 -5.37
CA ARG A 93 -1.52 -3.26 -6.18
C ARG A 93 -0.12 -2.98 -6.70
N MET A 94 0.90 -3.33 -5.92
CA MET A 94 2.29 -3.15 -6.35
C MET A 94 2.77 -4.21 -7.35
N SER A 95 2.04 -5.31 -7.51
CA SER A 95 2.36 -6.41 -8.44
C SER A 95 1.66 -6.32 -9.80
N GLU A 96 0.79 -5.33 -9.99
CA GLU A 96 0.07 -5.12 -11.24
C GLU A 96 1.04 -4.74 -12.39
N LYS A 97 0.78 -5.26 -13.60
CA LYS A 97 1.67 -5.07 -14.75
C LYS A 97 1.82 -3.57 -15.06
N GLY A 98 3.07 -3.11 -15.12
CA GLY A 98 3.41 -1.71 -15.42
C GLY A 98 3.50 -0.80 -14.18
N HIS A 99 3.17 -1.31 -12.98
CA HIS A 99 3.26 -0.55 -11.75
C HIS A 99 4.55 -0.89 -10.95
N PHE A 100 5.14 0.14 -10.33
CA PHE A 100 6.23 0.08 -9.34
C PHE A 100 7.47 -0.75 -9.70
N PHE A 101 8.04 -0.59 -10.91
CA PHE A 101 9.37 -1.12 -11.25
C PHE A 101 10.44 -0.77 -10.20
N GLN A 102 10.32 0.42 -9.59
CA GLN A 102 11.20 0.89 -8.53
C GLN A 102 11.17 0.00 -7.28
N LEU A 103 10.07 -0.71 -6.99
CA LEU A 103 10.01 -1.64 -5.86
C LEU A 103 11.01 -2.78 -6.04
N LYS A 104 11.09 -3.35 -7.25
CA LYS A 104 12.07 -4.40 -7.56
C LYS A 104 13.49 -3.89 -7.35
N ASN A 105 13.79 -2.69 -7.87
CA ASN A 105 15.10 -2.07 -7.72
C ASN A 105 15.47 -1.83 -6.26
N ILE A 106 14.51 -1.38 -5.43
CA ILE A 106 14.72 -1.21 -3.98
C ILE A 106 15.05 -2.55 -3.32
N ILE A 107 14.28 -3.60 -3.62
CA ILE A 107 14.52 -4.93 -3.04
C ILE A 107 15.90 -5.45 -3.45
N ASP A 108 16.27 -5.32 -4.73
CA ASP A 108 17.57 -5.76 -5.24
C ASP A 108 18.72 -4.93 -4.66
N PHE A 109 18.54 -3.63 -4.43
CA PHE A 109 19.48 -2.78 -3.73
C PHE A 109 19.69 -3.23 -2.28
N ILE A 110 18.61 -3.47 -1.54
CA ILE A 110 18.65 -3.94 -0.15
C ILE A 110 19.39 -5.28 -0.06
N ARG A 111 19.10 -6.22 -0.97
CA ARG A 111 19.76 -7.52 -1.03
C ARG A 111 21.25 -7.43 -1.27
N ARG A 112 21.69 -6.61 -2.24
CA ARG A 112 23.11 -6.47 -2.56
C ARG A 112 23.90 -5.84 -1.41
N LYS A 113 23.27 -4.96 -0.63
CA LYS A 113 23.93 -4.25 0.48
C LYS A 113 23.92 -5.01 1.80
N ILE A 114 22.96 -5.91 2.02
CA ILE A 114 22.81 -6.61 3.29
C ILE A 114 23.29 -8.06 3.15
N ASN A 115 24.43 -8.36 3.77
CA ASN A 115 24.98 -9.72 3.83
C ASN A 115 24.33 -10.61 4.92
N GLY A 116 23.45 -10.05 5.76
CA GLY A 116 22.81 -10.73 6.88
C GLY A 116 21.30 -10.91 6.73
N ASN A 117 20.68 -11.57 7.72
CA ASN A 117 19.23 -11.78 7.71
C ASN A 117 18.48 -10.51 8.14
N TYR A 118 17.49 -10.14 7.33
CA TYR A 118 16.43 -9.21 7.68
C TYR A 118 15.07 -9.90 7.48
N LEU A 119 14.07 -9.45 8.21
CA LEU A 119 12.72 -9.99 8.15
C LEU A 119 11.91 -9.19 7.12
N THR A 120 11.17 -9.88 6.27
CA THR A 120 10.26 -9.27 5.31
C THR A 120 8.82 -9.67 5.63
N TYR A 121 7.95 -8.69 5.82
CA TYR A 121 6.50 -8.89 5.88
C TYR A 121 5.84 -8.35 4.62
N ILE A 122 4.89 -9.12 4.09
CA ILE A 122 4.08 -8.74 2.94
C ILE A 122 2.63 -8.81 3.35
N PHE A 123 1.94 -7.69 3.20
CA PHE A 123 0.52 -7.54 3.46
C PHE A 123 -0.20 -7.29 2.13
N SER A 124 -1.30 -8.01 1.93
CA SER A 124 -2.16 -7.86 0.77
C SER A 124 -3.54 -8.41 1.08
N ALA A 125 -4.57 -7.72 0.60
CA ALA A 125 -5.96 -8.09 0.82
C ALA A 125 -6.40 -9.28 -0.04
N THR A 126 -5.77 -9.52 -1.20
CA THR A 126 -6.27 -10.46 -2.21
C THR A 126 -5.45 -11.73 -2.38
N MET A 127 -4.32 -11.86 -1.67
CA MET A 127 -3.39 -13.00 -1.80
C MET A 127 -4.04 -14.37 -1.56
N ALA A 128 -5.01 -14.45 -0.65
CA ALA A 128 -5.70 -15.70 -0.30
C ALA A 128 -6.90 -16.02 -1.21
N LEU A 129 -7.67 -14.99 -1.58
CA LEU A 129 -8.92 -15.13 -2.33
C LEU A 129 -8.72 -15.79 -3.71
N GLN A 130 -7.56 -15.61 -4.33
CA GLN A 130 -7.28 -16.19 -5.65
C GLN A 130 -6.93 -17.69 -5.63
N LYS A 131 -6.56 -18.28 -4.48
CA LYS A 131 -6.34 -19.75 -4.42
C LYS A 131 -7.65 -20.53 -4.53
N ASN A 132 -8.76 -19.98 -4.02
CA ASN A 132 -10.04 -20.67 -4.00
C ASN A 132 -10.83 -20.56 -5.31
N THR A 133 -10.63 -19.49 -6.10
CA THR A 133 -11.30 -19.33 -7.40
C THR A 133 -10.70 -20.18 -8.51
N LEU A 134 -9.45 -20.64 -8.37
CA LEU A 134 -8.74 -21.45 -9.37
C LEU A 134 -9.19 -22.93 -9.44
N LYS A 135 -10.17 -23.36 -8.63
CA LYS A 135 -10.78 -24.70 -8.74
C LYS A 135 -11.78 -24.83 -9.90
N PHE A 136 -12.19 -23.73 -10.53
CA PHE A 136 -13.05 -23.75 -11.72
C PHE A 136 -12.25 -23.35 -12.96
N LYS A 137 -11.83 -24.38 -13.72
CA LYS A 137 -11.42 -24.42 -15.14
C LYS A 137 -10.87 -23.13 -15.78
N SER A 138 -9.67 -23.27 -16.36
CA SER A 138 -9.14 -22.67 -17.62
C SER A 138 -7.97 -21.69 -17.49
N LYS A 139 -6.88 -22.01 -18.21
CA LYS A 139 -5.64 -21.25 -18.51
C LYS A 139 -4.70 -20.94 -17.34
N LYS A 140 -3.40 -21.21 -17.56
CA LYS A 140 -2.22 -20.81 -16.79
C LYS A 140 -2.18 -19.28 -16.60
N ASN A 141 -3.05 -18.73 -15.77
CA ASN A 141 -2.91 -17.37 -15.29
C ASN A 141 -2.17 -17.45 -13.95
N GLU A 142 -0.93 -16.98 -13.98
CA GLU A 142 -0.07 -16.81 -12.80
C GLU A 142 -0.87 -16.08 -11.70
N SER A 143 -1.00 -16.72 -10.54
CA SER A 143 -1.74 -16.14 -9.42
C SER A 143 -1.05 -14.86 -8.95
N THR A 144 -1.77 -13.91 -8.34
CA THR A 144 -1.13 -12.73 -7.72
C THR A 144 -0.03 -13.12 -6.74
N PHE A 145 -0.20 -14.24 -6.04
CA PHE A 145 0.84 -14.83 -5.20
C PHE A 145 2.10 -15.19 -6.00
N ASP A 146 1.93 -15.91 -7.12
CA ASP A 146 3.06 -16.29 -7.97
C ASP A 146 3.77 -15.05 -8.52
N LYS A 147 3.02 -14.03 -8.96
CA LYS A 147 3.57 -12.74 -9.39
C LYS A 147 4.37 -12.05 -8.29
N ILE A 148 3.82 -11.95 -7.09
CA ILE A 148 4.50 -11.33 -5.94
C ILE A 148 5.75 -12.14 -5.56
N SER A 149 5.64 -13.48 -5.53
CA SER A 149 6.74 -14.37 -5.16
C SER A 149 7.90 -14.28 -6.16
N ASN A 150 7.60 -14.23 -7.46
CA ASN A 150 8.55 -14.06 -8.54
C ASN A 150 9.14 -12.65 -8.56
N PHE A 151 8.30 -11.62 -8.38
CA PHE A 151 8.72 -10.22 -8.35
C PHE A 151 9.64 -9.92 -7.18
N ILE A 152 9.36 -10.51 -6.02
CA ILE A 152 10.10 -10.27 -4.80
C ILE A 152 11.23 -11.27 -4.63
N HIS A 153 11.36 -12.32 -5.45
CA HIS A 153 12.30 -13.44 -5.27
C HIS A 153 12.35 -13.91 -3.80
N MET A 154 11.20 -14.24 -3.22
CA MET A 154 11.14 -14.65 -1.81
C MET A 154 12.09 -15.82 -1.53
N SER A 155 12.74 -15.81 -0.36
CA SER A 155 13.49 -16.98 0.08
C SER A 155 12.53 -18.17 0.22
N LYS A 156 13.03 -19.40 0.03
CA LYS A 156 12.20 -20.62 0.11
C LYS A 156 11.53 -20.82 1.48
N ASN A 157 11.92 -20.07 2.50
CA ASN A 157 11.46 -20.20 3.89
C ASN A 157 10.46 -19.09 4.29
N TYR A 158 9.37 -18.93 3.54
CA TYR A 158 8.28 -18.02 3.92
C TYR A 158 7.15 -18.78 4.64
N LYS A 159 6.42 -18.07 5.52
CA LYS A 159 5.18 -18.56 6.13
C LYS A 159 4.02 -17.71 5.62
N ILE A 160 2.97 -18.35 5.13
CA ILE A 160 1.74 -17.68 4.72
C ILE A 160 0.77 -17.72 5.89
N PHE A 161 0.25 -16.55 6.26
CA PHE A 161 -0.85 -16.40 7.20
C PHE A 161 -2.07 -15.93 6.40
N ASP A 162 -3.03 -16.82 6.22
CA ASP A 162 -4.30 -16.47 5.61
C ASP A 162 -5.28 -16.03 6.70
N LEU A 163 -5.65 -14.76 6.64
CA LEU A 163 -6.62 -14.13 7.55
C LEU A 163 -7.98 -13.92 6.86
N SER A 164 -8.15 -14.41 5.62
CA SER A 164 -9.40 -14.25 4.89
C SER A 164 -10.46 -15.21 5.44
N ASN A 165 -11.60 -14.66 5.87
CA ASN A 165 -12.80 -15.46 6.06
C ASN A 165 -13.41 -15.78 4.69
N SER A 166 -14.07 -16.94 4.56
CA SER A 166 -14.73 -17.37 3.32
C SER A 166 -15.89 -16.47 2.87
N ILE A 167 -16.28 -15.51 3.70
CA ILE A 167 -17.41 -14.60 3.50
C ILE A 167 -16.84 -13.21 3.20
N VAL A 168 -16.81 -12.84 1.92
CA VAL A 168 -16.26 -11.55 1.43
C VAL A 168 -17.20 -10.39 1.75
N THR A 169 -18.51 -10.63 1.82
CA THR A 169 -19.54 -9.64 2.20
C THR A 169 -20.34 -10.15 3.41
N PRO A 170 -20.58 -9.33 4.44
CA PRO A 170 -21.33 -9.76 5.62
C PRO A 170 -22.69 -10.35 5.23
N CYS A 171 -23.10 -11.48 5.83
CA CYS A 171 -24.40 -12.12 5.52
C CYS A 171 -25.62 -11.21 5.78
N SER A 172 -25.46 -10.17 6.60
CA SER A 172 -26.50 -9.17 6.89
C SER A 172 -26.61 -8.08 5.82
N LEU A 173 -25.67 -7.98 4.87
CA LEU A 173 -25.68 -6.97 3.83
C LEU A 173 -26.70 -7.36 2.75
N LYS A 174 -27.68 -6.50 2.50
CA LYS A 174 -28.62 -6.67 1.39
C LYS A 174 -28.14 -5.84 0.20
N GLU A 175 -27.81 -6.53 -0.89
CA GLU A 175 -27.36 -5.91 -2.13
C GLU A 175 -28.49 -5.87 -3.15
N TYR A 176 -28.65 -4.73 -3.81
CA TYR A 176 -29.65 -4.52 -4.85
C TYR A 176 -28.98 -3.91 -6.08
N LYS A 177 -29.41 -4.32 -7.27
CA LYS A 177 -28.97 -3.77 -8.55
C LYS A 177 -30.17 -3.19 -9.30
N ILE A 178 -30.08 -1.92 -9.68
CA ILE A 178 -31.11 -1.24 -10.47
C ILE A 178 -30.54 -1.01 -11.87
N LEU A 179 -31.19 -1.57 -12.88
CA LEU A 179 -30.87 -1.28 -14.28
C LEU A 179 -31.60 0.01 -14.65
N CYS A 180 -30.86 1.03 -15.05
CA CYS A 180 -31.38 2.35 -15.39
C CYS A 180 -30.54 2.96 -16.51
N ASP A 181 -31.17 3.83 -17.29
CA ASP A 181 -30.51 4.68 -18.28
C ASP A 181 -30.03 5.99 -17.63
N SER A 182 -29.29 6.80 -18.39
CA SER A 182 -28.70 8.04 -17.86
C SER A 182 -29.73 9.06 -17.35
N GLU A 183 -30.97 9.00 -17.83
CA GLU A 183 -32.03 9.92 -17.44
C GLU A 183 -32.72 9.46 -16.15
N THR A 184 -32.99 8.16 -16.02
CA THR A 184 -33.70 7.57 -14.89
C THR A 184 -32.84 7.38 -13.64
N VAL A 185 -31.50 7.28 -13.77
CA VAL A 185 -30.58 7.25 -12.62
C VAL A 185 -30.88 8.35 -11.60
N ARG A 186 -31.22 9.56 -12.09
CA ARG A 186 -31.51 10.73 -11.25
C ARG A 186 -32.75 10.54 -10.39
N LEU A 187 -33.83 10.03 -11.00
CA LEU A 187 -35.10 9.78 -10.33
C LEU A 187 -34.92 8.71 -9.25
N PHE A 188 -34.22 7.62 -9.57
CA PHE A 188 -33.94 6.58 -8.58
C PHE A 188 -33.10 7.09 -7.41
N LEU A 189 -32.06 7.87 -7.70
CA LEU A 189 -31.20 8.43 -6.66
C LEU A 189 -31.98 9.37 -5.73
N TYR A 190 -32.84 10.24 -6.29
CA TYR A 190 -33.73 11.10 -5.51
C TYR A 190 -34.67 10.30 -4.60
N CYS A 191 -35.30 9.24 -5.13
CA CYS A 191 -36.17 8.36 -4.35
C CYS A 191 -35.41 7.64 -3.21
N ILE A 192 -34.18 7.19 -3.46
CA ILE A 192 -33.34 6.53 -2.44
C ILE A 192 -32.92 7.52 -1.35
N LEU A 193 -32.55 8.75 -1.71
CA LEU A 193 -32.05 9.74 -0.75
C LEU A 193 -33.15 10.38 0.11
N ARG A 194 -34.41 10.18 -0.26
CA ARG A 194 -35.56 10.46 0.61
C ARG A 194 -35.69 9.49 1.79
N THR A 195 -34.97 8.37 1.79
CA THR A 195 -34.96 7.45 2.93
C THR A 195 -34.15 8.03 4.08
N SER A 196 -34.61 7.79 5.32
CA SER A 196 -33.92 8.26 6.52
C SER A 196 -32.62 7.48 6.73
N GLY A 197 -31.49 8.18 6.88
CA GLY A 197 -30.21 7.56 7.22
C GLY A 197 -29.00 8.35 6.74
N LYS A 198 -27.81 7.80 6.98
CA LYS A 198 -26.56 8.27 6.36
C LYS A 198 -26.29 7.41 5.14
N THR A 199 -26.15 8.06 3.99
CA THR A 199 -25.92 7.40 2.70
C THR A 199 -24.55 7.79 2.16
N ILE A 200 -23.78 6.80 1.70
CA ILE A 200 -22.53 7.01 0.96
C ILE A 200 -22.81 6.70 -0.51
N ILE A 201 -22.56 7.66 -1.39
CA ILE A 201 -22.69 7.49 -2.84
C ILE A 201 -21.29 7.43 -3.44
N PHE A 202 -20.99 6.33 -4.13
CA PHE A 202 -19.76 6.20 -4.91
C PHE A 202 -20.03 6.61 -6.36
N VAL A 203 -19.16 7.46 -6.90
CA VAL A 203 -19.17 7.90 -8.29
C VAL A 203 -17.80 7.71 -8.92
N ASN A 204 -17.77 7.54 -10.23
CA ASN A 204 -16.54 7.22 -10.96
C ASN A 204 -15.70 8.46 -11.33
N THR A 205 -16.24 9.67 -11.21
CA THR A 205 -15.54 10.91 -11.58
C THR A 205 -15.79 12.04 -10.58
N ILE A 206 -14.83 12.98 -10.49
CA ILE A 206 -14.95 14.19 -9.66
C ILE A 206 -16.13 15.04 -10.15
N MET A 207 -16.30 15.19 -11.47
CA MET A 207 -17.41 15.95 -12.04
C MET A 207 -18.78 15.39 -11.62
N ALA A 208 -18.93 14.06 -11.53
CA ALA A 208 -20.17 13.46 -11.05
C ALA A 208 -20.40 13.74 -9.55
N SER A 209 -19.34 13.81 -8.76
CA SER A 209 -19.42 14.15 -7.33
C SER A 209 -19.84 15.61 -7.12
N ASP A 210 -19.22 16.54 -7.85
CA ASP A 210 -19.55 17.96 -7.79
C ASP A 210 -20.96 18.23 -8.31
N TRP A 211 -21.39 17.49 -9.33
CA TRP A 211 -22.75 17.59 -9.83
C TRP A 211 -23.77 17.10 -8.80
N LEU A 212 -23.49 15.99 -8.11
CA LEU A 212 -24.36 15.46 -7.05
C LEU A 212 -24.48 16.39 -5.85
N SER A 213 -23.42 17.12 -5.50
CA SER A 213 -23.46 18.06 -4.37
C SER A 213 -24.32 19.29 -4.64
N VAL A 214 -24.52 19.65 -5.91
CA VAL A 214 -25.48 20.70 -6.31
C VAL A 214 -26.91 20.18 -6.34
N PHE A 215 -27.09 18.89 -6.64
CA PHE A 215 -28.40 18.25 -6.75
C PHE A 215 -29.03 17.89 -5.40
N LEU A 216 -28.20 17.68 -4.37
CA LEU A 216 -28.60 17.29 -3.01
C LEU A 216 -28.70 18.46 -2.04
#